data_AF-A0A7C6ENQ0-F1
#
_entry.id   AF-A0A7C6ENQ0-F1
#
_cell.length_a   1.000
_cell.length_b   1.000
_cell.length_c   1.000
_cell.angle_alpha   90.00
_cell.angle_beta   90.00
_cell.angle_gamma   90.00
#
_symmetry.space_group_name_H-M   'P 1'
#
loop_
_entity.id
_entity.type
_entity.pdbx_description
1 polymer ?
#
loop_
_entity_poly.entity_id
_entity_poly.type
_entity_poly.pdbx_seq_one_letter_code
_entity_poly.pdbx_strand_id
1 'polypeptide(L)'
;MGQKVNPISNRLGIILGWDSNWYGGRKYGDKIVEDYKIRKYLRTRLAKASVSKIVIERTLKLLNVTIHTARPGTIIGKGGQEVDKLKEEIKKITGKEVQLNIFEIKRPEVDAYLVANNIARQIEGKIAYRRAIKMA
;
A
#
# COMPACT_ATOMS: atom_id res chain seq x y z
N MET A 1 -22.95 -15.17 10.33
CA MET A 1 -22.46 -14.63 11.61
C MET A 1 -21.32 -13.66 11.36
N GLY A 2 -21.57 -12.36 11.50
CA GLY A 2 -20.57 -11.31 11.29
C GLY A 2 -20.92 -10.10 12.16
N GLN A 3 -20.76 -10.24 13.47
CA GLN A 3 -21.03 -9.18 14.45
C GLN A 3 -19.74 -8.49 14.94
N LYS A 4 -18.63 -8.64 14.19
CA LYS A 4 -17.33 -8.07 14.55
C LYS A 4 -17.07 -6.80 13.74
N VAL A 5 -16.73 -5.72 14.43
CA VAL A 5 -16.31 -4.45 13.81
C VAL A 5 -14.87 -4.56 13.33
N ASN A 6 -14.52 -3.84 12.26
CA ASN A 6 -13.13 -3.76 11.81
C ASN A 6 -12.26 -3.14 12.92
N PRO A 7 -11.23 -3.85 13.42
CA PRO A 7 -10.40 -3.39 14.52
C PRO A 7 -9.60 -2.12 14.19
N ILE A 8 -9.28 -1.88 12.92
CA ILE A 8 -8.61 -0.65 12.48
C ILE A 8 -9.59 0.51 12.62
N SER A 9 -10.80 0.35 12.08
CA SER A 9 -11.83 1.41 12.09
C SER A 9 -12.19 1.83 13.52
N ASN A 10 -12.30 0.90 14.45
CA ASN A 10 -12.64 1.20 15.84
C ASN A 10 -11.52 1.94 16.60
N ARG A 11 -10.31 1.98 16.05
CA ARG A 11 -9.11 2.56 16.70
C ARG A 11 -8.56 3.78 15.97
N LEU A 12 -9.20 4.16 14.85
CA LEU A 12 -8.88 5.38 14.11
C LEU A 12 -9.13 6.60 15.00
N GLY A 13 -8.15 7.51 15.04
CA GLY A 13 -8.21 8.73 15.85
C GLY A 13 -7.84 8.55 17.33
N ILE A 14 -7.62 7.32 17.79
CA ILE A 14 -7.15 7.04 19.16
C ILE A 14 -5.68 6.64 19.13
N ILE A 15 -5.37 5.49 18.52
CA ILE A 15 -4.00 4.97 18.41
C ILE A 15 -3.54 4.82 16.95
N LEU A 16 -4.47 4.72 16.00
CA LEU A 16 -4.17 4.59 14.58
C LEU A 16 -4.50 5.88 13.82
N GLY A 17 -3.56 6.30 12.99
CA GLY A 17 -3.75 7.40 12.04
C GLY A 17 -4.39 6.95 10.72
N TRP A 18 -4.62 7.93 9.85
CA TRP A 18 -5.17 7.72 8.51
C TRP A 18 -4.10 7.33 7.50
N ASP A 19 -4.51 6.54 6.49
CA ASP A 19 -3.64 6.15 5.39
C ASP A 19 -3.59 7.21 4.28
N SER A 20 -4.57 8.10 4.21
CA SER A 20 -4.55 9.27 3.33
C SER A 20 -4.63 10.52 4.20
N ASN A 21 -3.60 11.36 4.16
CA ASN A 21 -3.52 12.59 4.93
C ASN A 21 -3.57 13.81 4.01
N TRP A 22 -4.75 14.40 3.87
CA TRP A 22 -4.96 15.62 3.09
C TRP A 22 -6.31 16.26 3.37
N TYR A 23 -6.42 17.55 3.06
CA TYR A 23 -7.67 18.30 3.16
C TYR A 23 -8.24 18.67 1.78
N GLY A 24 -9.53 18.39 1.60
CA GLY A 24 -10.21 18.43 0.29
C GLY A 24 -11.05 19.66 0.00
N GLY A 25 -11.54 20.33 1.03
CA GLY A 25 -12.63 21.31 0.90
C GLY A 25 -13.78 20.75 0.04
N ARG A 26 -14.28 21.57 -0.89
CA ARG A 26 -15.37 21.19 -1.81
C ARG A 26 -14.98 20.16 -2.90
N LYS A 27 -13.70 20.03 -3.25
CA LYS A 27 -13.21 19.11 -4.30
C LYS A 27 -12.76 17.76 -3.73
N TYR A 28 -13.51 17.23 -2.76
CA TYR A 28 -13.16 15.99 -2.07
C TYR A 28 -13.39 14.75 -2.96
N GLY A 29 -14.49 14.71 -3.71
CA GLY A 29 -14.88 13.56 -4.55
C GLY A 29 -13.81 13.19 -5.58
N ASP A 30 -13.34 14.16 -6.37
CA ASP A 30 -12.32 13.92 -7.41
C ASP A 30 -11.02 13.36 -6.81
N LYS A 31 -10.60 13.92 -5.66
CA LYS A 31 -9.38 13.51 -4.97
C LYS A 31 -9.47 12.08 -4.40
N ILE A 32 -10.66 11.63 -3.93
CA ILE A 32 -10.85 10.24 -3.50
C ILE A 32 -10.73 9.28 -4.69
N VAL A 33 -11.38 9.61 -5.81
CA VAL A 33 -11.34 8.76 -7.00
C VAL A 33 -9.90 8.61 -7.50
N GLU A 34 -9.13 9.70 -7.44
CA GLU A 34 -7.70 9.71 -7.73
C GLU A 34 -6.90 8.80 -6.78
N ASP A 35 -7.10 8.90 -5.46
CA ASP A 35 -6.47 8.05 -4.45
C ASP A 35 -6.77 6.55 -4.68
N TYR A 36 -8.04 6.22 -4.98
CA TYR A 36 -8.45 4.85 -5.26
C TYR A 36 -7.76 4.29 -6.52
N LYS A 37 -7.70 5.08 -7.59
CA LYS A 37 -7.00 4.71 -8.83
C LYS A 37 -5.51 4.45 -8.57
N ILE A 38 -4.83 5.31 -7.81
CA ILE A 38 -3.43 5.14 -7.43
C ILE A 38 -3.24 3.83 -6.66
N ARG A 39 -4.04 3.60 -5.61
CA ARG A 39 -3.91 2.38 -4.78
C ARG A 39 -4.16 1.11 -5.60
N LYS A 40 -5.17 1.12 -6.47
CA LYS A 40 -5.47 -0.02 -7.35
C LYS A 40 -4.31 -0.28 -8.32
N TYR A 41 -3.78 0.77 -8.95
CA TYR A 41 -2.65 0.66 -9.86
C TYR A 41 -1.41 0.10 -9.18
N LEU A 42 -1.02 0.68 -8.04
CA LEU A 42 0.15 0.25 -7.27
C LEU A 42 0.02 -1.20 -6.80
N ARG A 43 -1.15 -1.63 -6.31
CA ARG A 43 -1.36 -3.01 -5.87
C ARG A 43 -1.19 -4.02 -6.99
N THR A 44 -1.68 -3.71 -8.19
CA THR A 44 -1.55 -4.60 -9.36
C THR A 44 -0.10 -4.64 -9.86
N ARG A 45 0.54 -3.48 -10.02
CA ARG A 45 1.92 -3.40 -10.54
C ARG A 45 2.93 -4.02 -9.57
N LEU A 46 2.77 -3.74 -8.28
CA LEU A 46 3.69 -4.17 -7.21
C LEU A 46 3.27 -5.48 -6.54
N ALA A 47 2.46 -6.31 -7.21
CA ALA A 47 2.02 -7.60 -6.66
C ALA A 47 3.21 -8.45 -6.18
N LYS A 48 4.32 -8.46 -6.93
CA LYS A 48 5.52 -9.22 -6.57
C LYS A 48 6.33 -8.62 -5.41
N ALA A 49 6.16 -7.33 -5.12
CA ALA A 49 6.95 -6.60 -4.13
C ALA A 49 6.43 -6.72 -2.69
N SER A 50 5.29 -7.40 -2.46
CA SER A 50 4.71 -7.58 -1.13
C SER A 50 4.54 -6.24 -0.39
N VAL A 51 3.73 -5.36 -0.98
CA VAL A 51 3.38 -4.05 -0.39
C VAL A 51 2.34 -4.27 0.72
N SER A 52 2.61 -3.75 1.91
CA SER A 52 1.66 -3.79 3.04
C SER A 52 0.71 -2.60 3.03
N LYS A 53 1.31 -1.40 3.08
CA LYS A 53 0.60 -0.14 3.30
C LYS A 53 1.02 0.89 2.28
N ILE A 54 0.05 1.67 1.80
CA ILE A 54 0.29 2.80 0.89
C ILE A 54 -0.27 4.03 1.60
N VAL A 55 0.62 4.92 2.02
CA VAL A 55 0.26 6.20 2.63
C VAL A 55 0.30 7.27 1.55
N ILE A 56 -0.77 8.05 1.44
CA ILE A 56 -0.89 9.13 0.46
C ILE A 56 -1.03 10.45 1.20
N GLU A 57 -0.08 11.34 1.02
CA GLU A 57 -0.12 12.68 1.56
C GLU A 57 -0.22 13.68 0.41
N ARG A 58 -1.13 14.64 0.51
CA ARG A 58 -1.29 15.66 -0.53
C ARG A 58 -1.02 17.03 0.07
N THR A 59 -0.01 17.67 -0.48
CA THR A 59 0.23 19.10 -0.31
C THR A 59 -0.45 19.85 -1.46
N LEU A 60 -0.35 21.19 -1.49
CA LEU A 60 -0.99 22.03 -2.52
C LEU A 60 -0.58 21.66 -3.95
N LYS A 61 0.69 21.30 -4.17
CA LYS A 61 1.25 21.01 -5.51
C LYS A 61 1.82 19.60 -5.65
N LEU A 62 2.17 18.97 -4.53
CA LEU A 62 2.90 17.71 -4.49
C LEU A 62 2.02 16.59 -3.94
N LEU A 63 2.09 15.44 -4.59
CA LEU A 63 1.54 14.17 -4.12
C LEU A 63 2.68 13.30 -3.59
N ASN A 64 2.71 13.09 -2.28
CA ASN A 64 3.69 12.22 -1.64
C ASN A 64 3.06 10.84 -1.44
N VAL A 65 3.65 9.83 -2.06
CA VAL A 65 3.19 8.45 -1.95
C VAL A 65 4.28 7.65 -1.24
N THR A 66 3.99 7.24 -0.01
CA THR A 66 4.88 6.43 0.82
C THR A 66 4.42 4.97 0.77
N ILE A 67 5.28 4.10 0.22
CA ILE A 67 5.01 2.67 0.04
C ILE A 67 5.77 1.90 1.12
N HIS A 68 5.03 1.22 1.99
CA HIS A 68 5.61 0.30 2.97
C HIS A 68 5.70 -1.10 2.37
N THR A 69 6.91 -1.63 2.30
CA THR A 69 7.21 -2.90 1.64
C THR A 69 8.17 -3.75 2.46
N ALA A 70 8.04 -5.08 2.34
CA ALA A 70 9.04 -6.02 2.87
C ALA A 70 10.24 -6.20 1.93
N ARG A 71 10.12 -5.81 0.66
CA ARG A 71 11.15 -6.01 -0.37
C ARG A 71 11.38 -4.70 -1.12
N PRO A 72 12.10 -3.73 -0.54
CA PRO A 72 12.37 -2.45 -1.18
C PRO A 72 13.18 -2.60 -2.47
N GLY A 73 14.12 -3.56 -2.51
CA GLY A 73 14.99 -3.77 -3.68
C GLY A 73 14.23 -4.09 -4.98
N THR A 74 13.07 -4.77 -4.90
CA THR A 74 12.24 -5.05 -6.08
C THR A 74 11.56 -3.79 -6.62
N ILE A 75 11.29 -2.80 -5.76
CA ILE A 75 10.64 -1.53 -6.14
C ILE A 75 11.69 -0.55 -6.68
N ILE A 76 12.88 -0.54 -6.09
CA ILE A 76 13.98 0.35 -6.51
C ILE A 76 14.54 -0.07 -7.88
N GLY A 77 14.69 -1.38 -8.10
CA GLY A 77 15.31 -1.92 -9.31
C GLY A 77 16.82 -1.65 -9.41
N LYS A 78 17.40 -1.92 -10.57
CA LYS A 78 18.83 -1.66 -10.82
C LYS A 78 19.04 -0.17 -11.10
N GLY A 79 19.67 0.54 -10.18
CA GLY A 79 20.02 1.96 -10.33
C GLY A 79 18.84 2.94 -10.30
N GLY A 80 17.71 2.57 -9.68
CA GLY A 80 16.54 3.46 -9.52
C GLY A 80 15.58 3.54 -10.70
N GLN A 81 15.88 2.88 -11.82
CA GLN A 81 15.07 2.99 -13.05
C GLN A 81 13.59 2.61 -12.88
N GLU A 82 13.28 1.63 -12.02
CA GLU A 82 11.89 1.19 -11.85
C GLU A 82 11.08 2.21 -11.03
N VAL A 83 11.72 2.95 -10.12
CA VAL A 83 11.09 4.04 -9.36
C VAL A 83 10.77 5.22 -10.27
N ASP A 84 11.69 5.56 -11.17
CA ASP A 84 11.49 6.64 -12.12
C ASP A 84 10.34 6.34 -13.09
N LYS A 85 10.26 5.10 -13.59
CA LYS A 85 9.11 4.64 -14.39
C LYS A 85 7.80 4.72 -13.61
N LEU A 86 7.77 4.23 -12.36
CA LEU A 86 6.59 4.32 -11.51
C LEU A 86 6.17 5.78 -11.28
N LYS A 87 7.13 6.69 -11.07
CA LYS A 87 6.87 8.12 -10.90
C LYS A 87 6.21 8.70 -12.16
N GLU A 88 6.71 8.37 -13.34
CA GLU A 88 6.14 8.82 -14.62
C GLU A 88 4.74 8.25 -14.86
N GLU A 89 4.52 6.97 -14.56
CA GLU A 89 3.21 6.30 -14.73
C GLU A 89 2.15 6.92 -13.81
N ILE A 90 2.49 7.17 -12.54
CA ILE A 90 1.56 7.83 -11.61
C ILE A 90 1.32 9.28 -12.04
N LYS A 91 2.36 9.99 -12.50
CA LYS A 91 2.23 11.35 -13.03
C LYS A 91 1.28 11.42 -14.23
N LYS A 92 1.26 10.42 -15.11
CA LYS A 92 0.28 10.34 -16.22
C LYS A 92 -1.16 10.15 -15.74
N ILE A 93 -1.36 9.46 -14.61
CA ILE A 93 -2.69 9.20 -14.05
C ILE A 93 -3.25 10.44 -13.33
N THR A 94 -2.42 11.18 -12.61
CA THR A 94 -2.85 12.31 -11.76
C THR A 94 -2.63 13.68 -12.37
N GLY A 95 -1.74 13.81 -13.36
CA GLY A 95 -1.33 15.09 -13.95
C GLY A 95 -0.58 16.01 -12.98
N LYS A 96 -0.15 15.48 -11.82
CA LYS A 96 0.53 16.24 -10.75
C LYS A 96 1.94 15.75 -10.54
N GLU A 97 2.74 16.55 -9.86
CA GLU A 97 4.08 16.16 -9.47
C GLU A 97 4.02 15.20 -8.27
N VAL A 98 4.68 14.04 -8.42
CA VAL A 98 4.62 12.92 -7.48
C VAL A 98 5.99 12.69 -6.88
N GLN A 99 6.07 12.60 -5.55
CA GLN A 99 7.24 12.11 -4.83
C GLN A 99 6.95 10.71 -4.30
N LEU A 100 7.83 9.77 -4.60
CA LEU A 100 7.72 8.38 -4.14
C LEU A 100 8.72 8.15 -3.02
N ASN A 101 8.21 7.76 -1.85
CA ASN A 101 9.01 7.35 -0.70
C ASN A 101 8.83 5.85 -0.49
N ILE A 102 9.93 5.13 -0.34
CA ILE A 102 9.89 3.68 -0.10
C ILE A 102 10.35 3.46 1.34
N PHE A 103 9.47 2.85 2.14
CA PHE A 103 9.75 2.52 3.53
C PHE A 103 9.86 1.02 3.70
N GLU A 104 10.96 0.57 4.29
CA GLU A 104 11.21 -0.84 4.55
C GLU A 104 10.56 -1.29 5.87
N ILE A 105 9.83 -2.39 5.81
CA ILE A 105 9.31 -3.08 6.99
C ILE A 105 10.39 -4.02 7.52
N LYS A 106 11.06 -3.61 8.59
CA LYS A 106 12.16 -4.39 9.22
C LYS A 106 11.75 -5.80 9.65
N ARG A 107 10.51 -5.99 10.09
CA ARG A 107 9.97 -7.27 10.57
C ARG A 107 8.66 -7.59 9.85
N PRO A 108 8.70 -8.26 8.70
CA PRO A 108 7.50 -8.54 7.91
C PRO A 108 6.53 -9.51 8.60
N GLU A 109 7.02 -10.34 9.52
CA GLU A 109 6.22 -11.31 10.30
C GLU A 109 5.22 -10.64 11.26
N VAL A 110 5.46 -9.39 11.65
CA VAL A 110 4.57 -8.65 12.57
C VAL A 110 3.49 -7.89 11.79
N ASP A 111 3.63 -7.78 10.48
CA ASP A 111 2.69 -7.07 9.64
C ASP A 111 1.53 -7.99 9.22
N ALA A 112 0.33 -7.65 9.66
CA ALA A 112 -0.87 -8.45 9.44
C ALA A 112 -1.18 -8.67 7.94
N TYR A 113 -0.92 -7.68 7.09
CA TYR A 113 -1.22 -7.80 5.66
C TYR A 113 -0.22 -8.73 4.96
N LEU A 114 1.06 -8.63 5.31
CA LEU A 114 2.10 -9.49 4.73
C LEU A 114 1.93 -10.95 5.12
N VAL A 115 1.61 -11.21 6.39
CA VAL A 115 1.30 -12.56 6.89
C VAL A 115 0.08 -13.13 6.16
N ALA A 116 -1.00 -12.36 6.06
CA ALA A 116 -2.21 -12.80 5.35
C ALA A 116 -1.94 -13.11 3.87
N ASN A 117 -1.16 -12.26 3.19
CA ASN A 117 -0.79 -12.46 1.78
C ASN A 117 0.11 -13.69 1.60
N ASN A 118 1.03 -13.95 2.53
CA ASN A 118 1.84 -15.17 2.52
C ASN A 118 0.97 -16.43 2.64
N ILE A 119 0.04 -16.46 3.60
CA ILE A 119 -0.90 -17.58 3.76
C ILE A 119 -1.73 -17.77 2.49
N ALA A 120 -2.28 -16.69 1.91
CA ALA A 120 -3.06 -16.76 0.69
C ALA A 120 -2.26 -17.39 -0.47
N ARG A 121 -1.02 -16.94 -0.67
CA ARG A 121 -0.13 -17.50 -1.70
C ARG A 121 0.20 -18.97 -1.49
N GLN A 122 0.42 -19.39 -0.24
CA GLN A 122 0.69 -20.80 0.06
C GLN A 122 -0.53 -21.68 -0.26
N ILE A 123 -1.74 -21.19 0.03
CA ILE A 123 -2.99 -21.89 -0.30
C ILE A 123 -3.19 -21.93 -1.82
N GLU A 124 -2.95 -20.84 -2.54
CA GLU A 124 -2.95 -20.80 -4.02
C GLU A 124 -1.95 -21.79 -4.61
N GLY A 125 -0.79 -21.94 -3.97
CA GLY A 125 0.24 -22.94 -4.29
C GLY A 125 -0.13 -24.38 -3.92
N LYS A 126 -1.37 -24.65 -3.50
CA LYS A 126 -1.90 -25.98 -3.12
C LYS A 126 -1.19 -26.64 -1.94
N ILE A 127 -0.61 -25.84 -1.04
CA ILE A 127 -0.06 -26.33 0.23
C ILE A 127 -1.22 -26.62 1.20
N ALA A 128 -1.06 -27.62 2.07
CA ALA A 128 -2.05 -27.92 3.10
C ALA A 128 -2.32 -26.70 4.01
N TYR A 129 -3.59 -26.25 4.07
CA TYR A 129 -3.99 -25.04 4.80
C TYR A 129 -3.57 -25.04 6.28
N ARG A 130 -3.62 -26.20 6.96
CA ARG A 130 -3.18 -26.32 8.36
C ARG A 130 -1.70 -26.02 8.54
N ARG A 131 -0.87 -26.44 7.58
CA ARG A 131 0.57 -26.19 7.59
C ARG A 131 0.84 -24.71 7.34
N ALA A 132 0.16 -24.12 6.37
CA ALA A 132 0.31 -22.70 6.05
C ALA A 132 -0.04 -21.79 7.24
N ILE A 133 -1.11 -22.10 7.96
CA ILE A 133 -1.53 -21.32 9.15
C ILE A 133 -0.54 -21.50 10.32
N LYS A 134 0.00 -22.70 10.52
CA LYS A 134 0.92 -22.96 11.65
C LYS A 134 2.34 -22.41 11.43
N MET A 135 2.73 -22.21 10.17
CA MET A 135 4.03 -21.65 9.78
C MET A 135 4.03 -20.12 9.67
N ALA A 136 2.85 -19.51 9.72
CA ALA A 136 2.66 -18.07 9.54
C ALA A 136 2.89 -17.27 10.82
#